data_AF-A0A560WJH8-F1
#
_entry.id   AF-A0A560WJH8-F1
#
_cell.length_a   1.000
_cell.length_b   1.000
_cell.length_c   1.000
_cell.angle_alpha   90.00
_cell.angle_beta   90.00
_cell.angle_gamma   90.00
#
_symmetry.space_group_name_H-M   'P 1'
#
loop_
_entity.id
_entity.type
_entity.pdbx_description
1 polymer ?
#
loop_
_entity_poly.entity_id
_entity_poly.type
_entity_poly.pdbx_seq_one_letter_code
_entity_poly.pdbx_strand_id
1 'polypeptide(L)'
;MGTAARDRLAQLAAEHGTTIRSLVEELAQSTPTQAEYAERAELARAELASALGSAPSPEAEAKARALLERLGAAGHGPRAAA
;
A
#
# COMPACT_ATOMS: atom_id res chain seq x y z
N MET A 1 -21.78 -7.00 3.81
CA MET A 1 -21.61 -5.54 3.70
C MET A 1 -22.75 -4.88 4.45
N GLY A 2 -22.46 -4.16 5.55
CA GLY A 2 -23.48 -3.38 6.24
C GLY A 2 -23.97 -2.24 5.35
N THR A 3 -25.22 -1.81 5.52
CA THR A 3 -25.85 -0.74 4.75
C THR A 3 -24.99 0.52 4.71
N ALA A 4 -24.43 0.94 5.86
CA ALA A 4 -23.56 2.11 5.96
C ALA A 4 -22.30 2.07 5.06
N ALA A 5 -21.68 0.90 4.88
CA ALA A 5 -20.50 0.78 4.01
C ALA A 5 -20.88 0.93 2.54
N ARG A 6 -22.04 0.39 2.15
CA ARG A 6 -22.58 0.54 0.79
C ARG A 6 -22.97 1.99 0.51
N ASP A 7 -23.59 2.67 1.47
CA ASP A 7 -24.01 4.07 1.33
C ASP A 7 -22.79 4.99 1.17
N ARG A 8 -21.73 4.75 1.94
CA ARG A 8 -20.47 5.48 1.78
C ARG A 8 -19.83 5.25 0.41
N LEU A 9 -19.82 4.01 -0.08
CA LEU A 9 -19.33 3.71 -1.44
C LEU A 9 -20.19 4.37 -2.52
N ALA A 10 -21.51 4.45 -2.32
CA ALA A 10 -22.41 5.14 -3.24
C ALA A 10 -22.11 6.64 -3.31
N GLN A 11 -21.88 7.27 -2.16
CA GLN A 11 -21.48 8.68 -2.09
C GLN A 11 -20.14 8.92 -2.80
N LEU A 12 -19.11 8.12 -2.50
CA LEU A 12 -17.79 8.23 -3.14
C LEU A 12 -17.88 8.05 -4.66
N ALA A 13 -18.66 7.07 -5.11
CA ALA A 13 -18.87 6.84 -6.54
C ALA A 13 -19.52 8.05 -7.22
N ALA A 14 -20.52 8.67 -6.58
CA ALA A 14 -21.18 9.86 -7.09
C ALA A 14 -20.22 11.08 -7.15
N GLU A 15 -19.42 11.30 -6.10
CA GLU A 15 -18.41 12.36 -6.06
C GLU A 15 -17.35 12.19 -7.17
N HIS A 16 -16.98 10.95 -7.48
CA HIS A 16 -16.00 10.62 -8.51
C HIS A 16 -16.61 10.49 -9.92
N GLY A 17 -17.92 10.71 -10.08
CA GLY A 17 -18.60 10.53 -11.37
C GLY A 17 -18.52 9.10 -11.94
N THR A 18 -18.41 8.10 -11.06
CA THR A 18 -18.22 6.69 -11.41
C THR A 18 -19.29 5.81 -10.79
N THR A 19 -19.16 4.49 -10.94
CA THR A 19 -20.07 3.52 -10.31
C THR A 19 -19.40 2.85 -9.11
N ILE A 20 -20.21 2.37 -8.15
CA ILE A 20 -19.69 1.56 -7.02
C ILE A 20 -18.86 0.37 -7.53
N ARG A 21 -19.28 -0.25 -8.64
CA ARG A 21 -18.56 -1.36 -9.27
C ARG A 21 -17.14 -0.91 -9.66
N SER A 22 -17.04 0.17 -10.42
CA SER A 22 -15.76 0.69 -10.89
C SER A 22 -14.85 1.12 -9.74
N LEU A 23 -15.40 1.72 -8.69
CA LEU A 23 -14.66 2.08 -7.48
C LEU A 23 -14.10 0.84 -6.75
N VAL A 24 -14.90 -0.23 -6.67
CA VAL A 24 -14.45 -1.50 -6.08
C VAL A 24 -13.42 -2.20 -6.95
N GLU A 25 -13.57 -2.15 -8.28
CA GLU A 25 -12.59 -2.67 -9.22
C GLU A 25 -11.25 -1.95 -9.10
N GLU A 26 -11.27 -0.62 -9.01
CA GLU A 26 -10.08 0.20 -8.75
C GLU A 26 -9.46 -0.13 -7.39
N LEU A 27 -10.27 -0.29 -6.34
CA LEU A 27 -9.77 -0.70 -5.02
C LEU A 27 -9.10 -2.08 -5.07
N ALA A 28 -9.70 -3.03 -5.79
CA ALA A 28 -9.14 -4.36 -5.94
C ALA A 28 -7.82 -4.34 -6.73
N GLN A 29 -7.72 -3.52 -7.78
CA GLN A 29 -6.49 -3.36 -8.55
C GLN A 29 -5.38 -2.61 -7.79
N SER A 30 -5.77 -1.66 -6.92
CA SER A 30 -4.83 -0.85 -6.13
C SER A 30 -4.39 -1.49 -4.81
N THR A 31 -5.04 -2.58 -4.41
CA THR A 31 -4.75 -3.32 -3.17
C THR A 31 -4.13 -4.67 -3.50
N PRO A 32 -2.80 -4.79 -3.50
CA PRO A 32 -2.14 -6.07 -3.72
C PRO A 32 -2.54 -7.10 -2.67
N THR A 33 -2.62 -8.35 -3.10
CA THR A 33 -2.73 -9.53 -2.26
C THR A 33 -1.42 -9.82 -1.53
N GLN A 34 -1.48 -10.68 -0.50
CA GLN A 34 -0.28 -11.11 0.22
C GLN A 34 0.74 -11.84 -0.69
N ALA A 35 0.26 -12.61 -1.67
CA ALA A 35 1.11 -13.30 -2.62
C ALA A 35 1.87 -12.30 -3.51
N GLU A 36 1.18 -11.27 -4.01
CA GLU A 36 1.80 -10.21 -4.81
C GLU A 36 2.79 -9.37 -3.99
N TYR A 37 2.51 -9.12 -2.71
CA TYR A 37 3.49 -8.49 -1.82
C TYR A 37 4.74 -9.35 -1.63
N ALA A 38 4.59 -10.66 -1.46
CA ALA A 38 5.72 -11.58 -1.34
C ALA A 38 6.56 -11.62 -2.63
N GLU A 39 5.91 -11.70 -3.80
CA GLU A 39 6.59 -11.64 -5.10
C GLU A 39 7.39 -10.33 -5.26
N ARG A 40 6.77 -9.19 -4.96
CA ARG A 40 7.45 -7.88 -5.00
C ARG A 40 8.63 -7.82 -4.04
N ALA A 41 8.53 -8.44 -2.86
CA ALA A 41 9.63 -8.49 -1.89
C ALA A 41 10.82 -9.31 -2.44
N GLU A 42 10.55 -10.44 -3.08
CA GLU A 42 11.61 -11.24 -3.74
C GLU A 42 12.27 -10.47 -4.89
N LEU A 43 11.48 -9.80 -5.73
CA LEU A 43 12.02 -8.95 -6.80
C LEU A 43 12.89 -7.83 -6.22
N ALA A 44 12.44 -7.15 -5.16
CA ALA A 44 13.22 -6.11 -4.51
C ALA A 44 14.53 -6.65 -3.91
N ARG A 45 14.53 -7.84 -3.31
CA ARG A 45 15.75 -8.49 -2.82
C ARG A 45 16.72 -8.83 -3.94
N ALA A 46 16.22 -9.31 -5.08
CA ALA A 46 17.03 -9.61 -6.25
C ALA A 46 17.67 -8.33 -6.83
N GLU A 47 16.91 -7.25 -6.95
CA GLU A 47 17.42 -5.94 -7.39
C GLU A 47 18.48 -5.39 -6.43
N LEU A 48 18.25 -5.49 -5.11
CA LEU A 48 19.23 -5.08 -4.11
C LEU A 48 20.49 -5.95 -4.19
N ALA A 49 20.36 -7.25 -4.41
CA ALA A 49 21.51 -8.13 -4.60
C ALA A 49 22.30 -7.76 -5.85
N SER A 50 21.62 -7.46 -6.95
CA SER A 50 22.24 -6.97 -8.19
C SER A 50 23.00 -5.67 -7.97
N ALA A 51 22.40 -4.71 -7.28
CA ALA A 51 22.98 -3.39 -7.04
C ALA A 51 24.10 -3.37 -5.99
N LEU A 52 24.04 -4.23 -4.98
CA LEU A 52 24.93 -4.20 -3.80
C LEU A 52 25.89 -5.40 -3.72
N GLY A 53 25.78 -6.36 -4.64
CA GLY A 53 26.55 -7.60 -4.67
C GLY A 53 25.99 -8.74 -3.80
N SER A 54 25.03 -8.47 -2.91
CA SER A 54 24.32 -9.47 -2.13
C SER A 54 23.00 -8.93 -1.59
N ALA A 55 22.00 -9.80 -1.43
CA ALA A 55 20.74 -9.43 -0.79
C ALA A 55 20.99 -9.03 0.68
N PRO A 56 20.23 -8.06 1.23
CA PRO A 56 20.30 -7.73 2.65
C PRO A 56 19.99 -8.95 3.53
N SER A 57 20.62 -9.02 4.69
CA SER A 57 20.28 -10.05 5.69
C SER A 57 18.91 -9.76 6.33
N PRO A 58 18.24 -10.76 6.91
CA PRO A 58 16.98 -10.55 7.63
C PRO A 58 17.06 -9.48 8.73
N GLU A 59 18.21 -9.40 9.42
CA GLU A 59 18.44 -8.38 10.45
C GLU A 59 18.54 -6.97 9.85
N ALA A 60 19.23 -6.83 8.71
CA ALA A 60 19.32 -5.56 7.98
C ALA A 60 17.95 -5.12 7.47
N GLU A 61 17.14 -6.05 6.94
CA GLU A 61 15.76 -5.77 6.54
C GLU A 61 14.89 -5.31 7.72
N ALA A 62 15.02 -5.95 8.89
CA ALA A 62 14.28 -5.56 10.08
C ALA A 62 14.65 -4.14 10.55
N LYS A 63 15.93 -3.78 10.53
CA LYS A 63 16.40 -2.41 10.85
C LYS A 63 15.89 -1.38 9.84
N ALA A 64 15.93 -1.72 8.54
CA ALA A 64 15.40 -0.86 7.49
C ALA A 64 13.89 -0.64 7.64
N ARG A 65 13.13 -1.69 7.93
CA ARG A 65 11.69 -1.62 8.21
C ARG A 65 11.38 -0.66 9.36
N ALA A 66 12.04 -0.83 10.51
CA ALA A 66 11.82 0.03 11.67
C ALA A 66 12.15 1.51 11.38
N LEU A 67 13.19 1.77 10.58
CA LEU A 67 13.51 3.12 10.13
C LEU A 67 12.41 3.70 9.23
N LEU A 68 11.96 2.94 8.23
CA LEU A 68 10.92 3.37 7.29
C LEU A 68 9.59 3.62 7.99
N GLU A 69 9.19 2.76 8.93
CA GLU A 69 8.00 2.95 9.75
C GLU A 69 8.07 4.25 10.55
N ARG A 70 9.23 4.54 11.16
CA ARG A 70 9.45 5.81 11.87
C ARG A 70 9.38 7.02 10.96
N LEU A 71 9.97 6.95 9.75
CA LEU A 71 9.92 8.03 8.77
C LEU A 71 8.51 8.25 8.22
N GLY A 72 7.77 7.17 7.94
CA GLY A 72 6.39 7.23 7.48
C GLY A 72 5.44 7.80 8.54
N ALA A 73 5.62 7.42 9.80
CA ALA A 73 4.86 8.00 10.91
C ALA A 73 5.13 9.51 11.09
N ALA A 74 6.37 9.96 10.85
CA ALA A 74 6.71 11.38 10.90
C ALA A 74 6.16 12.18 9.71
N GLY A 75 6.01 11.56 8.54
CA GLY A 75 5.47 12.19 7.32
C GLY A 75 3.93 12.24 7.25
N HIS A 76 3.23 11.48 8.09
CA HIS A 76 1.75 11.42 8.13
C HIS A 76 1.12 12.26 9.25
N GLY A 77 1.84 13.27 9.77
CA GLY A 77 1.24 14.33 10.58
C GLY A 77 0.03 14.95 9.85
N PRO A 78 -1.03 15.38 10.58
CA PRO A 78 -2.33 15.66 9.98
C PRO A 78 -2.16 16.66 8.84
N ARG A 79 -2.44 16.21 7.61
CA ARG A 79 -2.56 17.10 6.47
C ARG A 79 -3.76 17.98 6.77
N ALA A 80 -3.50 19.15 7.36
CA ALA A 80 -4.50 20.16 7.63
C ALA A 80 -5.18 20.48 6.29
N ALA A 81 -6.47 20.14 6.21
CA ALA A 81 -7.32 20.58 5.14
C ALA A 81 -7.34 22.12 5.17
N ALA A 82 -6.98 22.73 4.05
CA ALA A 82 -7.20 24.13 3.74
C ALA A 82 -8.00 24.19 2.43
#